data_AF-A0A939SRC5-F1
#
_entry.id   AF-A0A939SRC5-F1
#
_cell.length_a   1.000
_cell.length_b   1.000
_cell.length_c   1.000
_cell.angle_alpha   90.00
_cell.angle_beta   90.00
_cell.angle_gamma   90.00
#
_symmetry.space_group_name_H-M   'P 1'
#
loop_
_entity.id
_entity.type
_entity.pdbx_description
1 polymer ?
#
loop_
_entity_poly.entity_id
_entity_poly.type
_entity_poly.pdbx_seq_one_letter_code
_entity_poly.pdbx_strand_id
1 'polypeptide(L)'
;MRKLNQIVDSHEGDAPRFYTGEWRKFFPFKGFEPLQEQVFMLGHRGAVEDVIYNRVRSTSFIAALPQPQQEQVIERLRQLVAEEENCGAGTRSPCPYQTKAYFTTKV
;
A
#
# COMPACT_ATOMS: atom_id res chain seq x y z
N MET A 1 5.47 -8.77 0.68
CA MET A 1 5.19 -7.32 0.88
C MET A 1 6.38 -6.41 0.58
N ARG A 2 7.56 -6.60 1.18
CA ARG A 2 8.72 -5.69 0.96
C ARG A 2 9.15 -5.54 -0.51
N LYS A 3 9.20 -6.64 -1.27
CA LYS A 3 9.53 -6.64 -2.71
C LYS A 3 8.45 -5.95 -3.57
N LEU A 4 7.17 -6.12 -3.22
CA LEU A 4 6.05 -5.46 -3.90
C LEU A 4 6.11 -3.95 -3.72
N ASN A 5 6.34 -3.50 -2.47
CA ASN A 5 6.50 -2.08 -2.18
C ASN A 5 7.68 -1.49 -2.96
N GLN A 6 8.83 -2.18 -3.06
CA GLN A 6 9.96 -1.67 -3.85
C GLN A 6 9.65 -1.40 -5.33
N ILE A 7 8.85 -2.26 -5.97
CA ILE A 7 8.42 -2.05 -7.36
C ILE A 7 7.52 -0.82 -7.45
N VAL A 8 6.51 -0.76 -6.58
CA VAL A 8 5.50 0.30 -6.61
C VAL A 8 6.10 1.65 -6.20
N ASP A 9 6.83 1.73 -5.09
CA ASP A 9 7.41 2.94 -4.51
C ASP A 9 8.43 3.60 -5.47
N SER A 10 9.03 2.85 -6.41
CA SER A 10 9.92 3.42 -7.43
C SER A 10 9.25 4.44 -8.37
N HIS A 11 7.90 4.43 -8.45
CA HIS A 11 7.11 5.33 -9.29
C HIS A 11 6.50 6.51 -8.53
N GLU A 12 6.82 6.65 -7.24
CA GLU A 12 6.13 7.55 -6.32
C GLU A 12 6.51 9.03 -6.46
N GLY A 13 7.71 9.31 -6.99
CA GLY A 13 8.25 10.66 -7.10
C GLY A 13 8.54 11.31 -5.74
N ASP A 14 8.38 12.63 -5.64
CA ASP A 14 8.74 13.42 -4.45
C ASP A 14 7.56 13.66 -3.48
N ALA A 15 6.41 13.01 -3.70
CA ALA A 15 5.21 13.25 -2.91
C ALA A 15 5.36 12.65 -1.49
N PRO A 16 5.16 13.44 -0.40
CA PRO A 16 5.27 12.92 0.96
C PRO A 16 4.24 11.82 1.21
N ARG A 17 4.69 10.69 1.77
CA ARG A 17 3.84 9.52 1.97
C ARG A 17 3.48 9.27 3.40
N PHE A 18 2.44 8.48 3.56
CA PHE A 18 2.03 7.93 4.84
C PHE A 18 3.23 7.36 5.64
N TYR A 19 4.09 6.55 5.02
CA TYR A 19 5.20 5.89 5.69
C TYR A 19 6.37 6.83 6.03
N THR A 20 6.49 8.00 5.40
CA THR A 20 7.51 9.01 5.75
C THR A 20 7.21 9.67 7.10
N GLY A 21 5.95 9.66 7.53
CA GLY A 21 5.53 10.27 8.79
C GLY A 21 5.63 11.80 8.83
N GLU A 22 5.98 12.47 7.72
CA GLU A 22 6.11 13.93 7.64
C GLU A 22 4.86 14.66 8.15
N TRP A 23 3.68 14.13 7.81
CA TRP A 23 2.39 14.67 8.23
C TRP A 23 2.19 14.65 9.76
N ARG A 24 2.88 13.76 10.51
CA ARG A 24 2.76 13.68 11.97
C ARG A 24 3.42 14.86 12.67
N LYS A 25 4.39 15.52 12.03
CA LYS A 25 5.15 16.65 12.59
C LYS A 25 4.25 17.85 12.94
N PHE A 26 3.06 17.91 12.36
CA PHE A 26 2.06 18.94 12.65
C PHE A 26 1.27 18.68 13.95
N PHE A 27 1.49 17.53 14.61
CA PHE A 27 0.88 17.18 15.89
C PHE A 27 1.95 17.01 16.98
N PRO A 28 1.68 17.45 18.23
CA PRO A 28 0.46 18.09 18.70
C PRO A 28 0.30 19.53 18.17
N PHE A 29 -0.95 19.92 17.89
CA PHE A 29 -1.31 21.27 17.45
C PHE A 29 -2.14 21.96 18.52
N LYS A 30 -1.89 23.26 18.76
CA LYS A 30 -2.63 24.02 19.78
C LYS A 30 -4.12 24.05 19.46
N GLY A 31 -4.95 23.61 20.42
CA GLY A 31 -6.41 23.55 20.26
C GLY A 31 -6.94 22.17 19.83
N PHE A 32 -6.07 21.19 19.66
CA PHE A 32 -6.43 19.78 19.54
C PHE A 32 -5.79 18.96 20.64
N GLU A 33 -6.49 17.92 21.09
CA GLU A 33 -5.91 16.89 21.93
C GLU A 33 -4.82 16.10 21.18
N PRO A 34 -3.97 15.32 21.88
CA PRO A 34 -3.01 14.45 21.23
C PRO A 34 -3.66 13.52 20.20
N LEU A 35 -3.03 13.40 19.04
CA LEU A 35 -3.50 12.53 17.96
C LEU A 35 -3.58 11.07 18.45
N GLN A 36 -4.76 10.50 18.34
CA GLN A 36 -5.03 9.10 18.66
C GLN A 36 -4.86 8.25 17.39
N GLU A 37 -4.28 7.06 17.54
CA GLU A 37 -4.10 6.08 16.46
C GLU A 37 -4.84 4.79 16.81
N GLN A 38 -5.65 4.31 15.88
CA GLN A 38 -6.24 2.98 15.96
C GLN A 38 -5.80 2.15 14.76
N VAL A 39 -5.31 0.94 15.05
CA VAL A 39 -4.76 0.02 14.06
C VAL A 39 -5.72 -1.15 13.86
N PHE A 40 -6.09 -1.41 12.61
CA PHE A 40 -6.92 -2.53 12.21
C PHE A 40 -6.13 -3.42 11.24
N MET A 41 -6.10 -4.72 11.53
CA MET A 41 -5.49 -5.72 10.68
C MET A 41 -6.60 -6.47 9.93
N LEU A 42 -6.72 -6.21 8.63
CA LEU A 42 -7.69 -6.88 7.77
C LEU A 42 -6.96 -7.60 6.64
N GLY A 43 -7.08 -8.91 6.58
CA GLY A 43 -6.54 -9.67 5.45
C GLY A 43 -7.48 -9.60 4.26
N HIS A 44 -7.05 -9.06 3.12
CA HIS A 44 -7.82 -9.15 1.88
C HIS A 44 -7.75 -10.58 1.34
N ARG A 45 -8.92 -11.19 1.16
CA ARG A 45 -9.09 -12.52 0.57
C ARG A 45 -9.79 -12.38 -0.77
N GLY A 46 -9.28 -13.04 -1.81
CA GLY A 46 -9.85 -12.94 -3.15
C GLY A 46 -8.89 -13.46 -4.21
N ALA A 47 -9.20 -13.20 -5.48
CA ALA A 47 -8.27 -13.49 -6.56
C ALA A 47 -7.03 -12.61 -6.48
N VAL A 48 -5.88 -13.15 -6.88
CA VAL A 48 -4.59 -12.41 -6.95
C VAL A 48 -4.77 -11.16 -7.80
N GLU A 49 -5.51 -11.27 -8.91
CA GLU A 49 -5.87 -10.14 -9.78
C GLU A 49 -6.51 -8.99 -8.97
N ASP A 50 -7.47 -9.30 -8.09
CA ASP A 50 -8.23 -8.30 -7.35
C ASP A 50 -7.48 -7.76 -6.13
N VAL A 51 -6.78 -8.63 -5.40
CA VAL A 51 -6.16 -8.27 -4.12
C VAL A 51 -4.74 -7.73 -4.27
N ILE A 52 -4.10 -7.94 -5.43
CA ILE A 52 -2.74 -7.46 -5.71
C ILE A 52 -2.74 -6.55 -6.94
N TYR A 53 -3.06 -7.07 -8.14
CA TYR A 53 -2.81 -6.32 -9.37
C TYR A 53 -3.71 -5.09 -9.52
N ASN A 54 -5.02 -5.26 -9.37
CA ASN A 54 -5.99 -4.15 -9.45
C ASN A 54 -5.76 -3.10 -8.35
N ARG A 55 -5.26 -3.51 -7.18
CA ARG A 55 -4.88 -2.60 -6.10
C ARG A 55 -3.66 -1.75 -6.47
N VAL A 56 -2.63 -2.36 -7.06
CA VAL A 56 -1.47 -1.60 -7.54
C VAL A 56 -1.88 -0.65 -8.68
N ARG A 57 -2.69 -1.10 -9.64
CA ARG A 57 -3.21 -0.24 -10.72
C ARG A 57 -3.97 0.98 -10.18
N SER A 58 -4.73 0.79 -9.10
CA SER A 58 -5.51 1.86 -8.47
C SER A 58 -4.66 2.81 -7.60
N THR A 59 -3.36 2.54 -7.44
CA THR A 59 -2.47 3.46 -6.72
C THR A 59 -2.25 4.70 -7.57
N SER A 60 -2.52 5.88 -7.02
CA SER A 60 -2.65 7.12 -7.81
C SER A 60 -1.50 7.40 -8.78
N PHE A 61 -0.25 7.23 -8.36
CA PHE A 61 0.90 7.48 -9.22
C PHE A 61 1.12 6.37 -10.27
N ILE A 62 0.67 5.14 -10.01
CA ILE A 62 0.65 4.07 -11.02
C ILE A 62 -0.45 4.35 -12.04
N ALA A 63 -1.65 4.70 -11.58
CA ALA A 63 -2.79 5.05 -12.43
C ALA A 63 -2.49 6.26 -13.35
N ALA A 64 -1.61 7.16 -12.90
CA ALA A 64 -1.17 8.32 -13.68
C ALA A 64 -0.10 7.98 -14.75
N LEU A 65 0.51 6.80 -14.71
CA LEU A 65 1.49 6.39 -15.74
C LEU A 65 0.80 6.16 -17.10
N PRO A 66 1.51 6.34 -18.23
CA PRO A 66 1.04 5.87 -19.53
C PRO A 66 0.74 4.36 -19.50
N GLN A 67 -0.29 3.91 -20.23
CA GLN A 67 -0.73 2.51 -20.24
C GLN A 67 0.41 1.49 -20.44
N PRO A 68 1.38 1.68 -21.37
CA PRO A 68 2.48 0.74 -21.54
C PRO A 68 3.36 0.60 -20.28
N GLN A 69 3.53 1.68 -19.52
CA GLN A 69 4.30 1.66 -18.27
C GLN A 69 3.51 0.98 -17.14
N GLN A 70 2.19 1.19 -17.08
CA GLN A 70 1.33 0.45 -16.15
C GLN A 70 1.44 -1.06 -16.41
N GLU A 71 1.42 -1.49 -17.67
CA GLU A 71 1.54 -2.90 -18.03
C GLU A 71 2.89 -3.50 -17.64
N GLN A 72 3.99 -2.74 -17.79
CA GLN A 72 5.31 -3.18 -17.32
C GLN A 72 5.36 -3.42 -15.80
N VAL A 73 4.74 -2.54 -15.01
CA VAL A 73 4.64 -2.70 -13.55
C VAL A 73 3.87 -3.97 -13.20
N ILE A 74 2.75 -4.21 -13.87
CA ILE A 74 1.93 -5.40 -13.62
C ILE A 74 2.63 -6.68 -14.07
N GLU A 75 3.39 -6.65 -15.16
CA GLU A 75 4.16 -7.81 -15.60
C GLU A 75 5.27 -8.16 -14.61
N ARG A 76 5.99 -7.15 -14.08
CA ARG A 76 6.96 -7.34 -12.99
C ARG A 76 6.31 -7.96 -11.75
N LEU A 77 5.08 -7.58 -11.43
CA LEU A 77 4.33 -8.15 -10.31
C LEU A 77 3.89 -9.59 -10.57
N ARG A 78 3.48 -9.94 -11.80
CA ARG A 78 3.15 -11.32 -12.15
C ARG A 78 4.36 -12.23 -12.00
N GLN A 79 5.54 -11.79 -12.45
CA GLN A 79 6.80 -12.52 -12.27
C GLN A 79 7.09 -12.73 -10.78
N LEU A 80 6.97 -11.68 -9.96
CA LEU A 80 7.17 -11.77 -8.52
C LEU A 80 6.19 -12.74 -7.85
N VAL A 81 4.91 -12.71 -8.23
CA VAL A 81 3.90 -13.64 -7.68
C VAL A 81 4.21 -15.08 -8.09
N ALA A 82 4.56 -15.32 -9.36
CA ALA A 82 4.92 -16.66 -9.85
C ALA A 82 6.17 -17.21 -9.16
N GLU A 83 7.18 -16.38 -8.89
CA GLU A 83 8.37 -16.76 -8.11
C GLU A 83 8.00 -17.20 -6.68
N GLU A 84 7.12 -16.45 -6.01
CA GLU A 84 6.72 -16.75 -4.63
C GLU A 84 5.76 -17.96 -4.56
N GLU A 85 4.86 -18.13 -5.53
CA GLU A 85 3.98 -19.31 -5.65
C GLU A 85 4.79 -20.61 -5.89
N ASN A 86 5.86 -20.54 -6.70
CA ASN A 86 6.78 -21.67 -6.92
C ASN A 86 7.63 -22.02 -5.69
N CYS A 87 7.78 -21.10 -4.73
CA CYS A 87 8.58 -21.29 -3.52
C CYS A 87 7.81 -21.81 -2.29
N GLY A 88 6.47 -21.94 -2.32
CA GLY A 88 5.75 -22.49 -1.17
C GLY A 88 4.22 -22.52 -1.23
N ALA A 89 3.70 -23.76 -1.25
CA ALA A 89 2.45 -24.23 -0.67
C ALA A 89 1.17 -23.38 -0.88
N GLY A 90 0.58 -23.48 -2.10
CA GLY A 90 -0.82 -23.88 -2.37
C GLY A 90 -1.99 -23.25 -1.61
N THR A 91 -1.76 -22.28 -0.74
CA THR A 91 -2.74 -21.69 0.15
C THR A 91 -2.74 -20.21 -0.13
N ARG A 92 -3.87 -19.73 -0.65
CA ARG A 92 -4.13 -18.31 -0.93
C ARG A 92 -4.07 -17.53 0.40
N SER A 93 -2.86 -17.17 0.83
CA SER A 93 -2.65 -16.42 2.07
C SER A 93 -3.31 -15.06 1.90
N PRO A 94 -4.14 -14.60 2.86
CA PRO A 94 -4.74 -13.29 2.76
C PRO A 94 -3.64 -12.24 2.60
N CYS A 95 -3.79 -11.33 1.65
CA CYS A 95 -2.89 -10.19 1.50
C CYS A 95 -3.02 -9.34 2.77
N PRO A 96 -2.00 -9.30 3.67
CA PRO A 96 -2.13 -8.61 4.94
C PRO A 96 -2.27 -7.11 4.67
N TYR A 97 -3.38 -6.52 5.12
CA TYR A 97 -3.62 -5.09 5.01
C TYR A 97 -3.74 -4.48 6.40
N GLN A 98 -3.01 -3.39 6.62
CA GLN A 98 -3.05 -2.62 7.85
C GLN A 98 -3.72 -1.28 7.58
N THR A 99 -4.85 -1.04 8.23
CA THR A 99 -5.52 0.26 8.23
C THR A 99 -5.18 0.99 9.51
N LYS A 100 -4.70 2.23 9.39
CA LYS A 100 -4.41 3.10 10.52
C LYS A 100 -5.37 4.29 10.46
N ALA A 101 -6.29 4.34 11.42
CA ALA A 101 -7.22 5.44 11.60
C ALA A 101 -6.65 6.43 12.60
N TYR A 102 -6.71 7.72 12.27
CA TYR A 102 -6.23 8.80 13.13
C TYR A 102 -7.39 9.73 13.48
N PHE A 103 -7.52 10.08 14.76
CA PHE A 103 -8.52 11.03 15.22
C PHE A 103 -7.98 11.90 16.35
N THR A 104 -8.59 13.06 16.55
CA THR A 104 -8.33 13.95 17.68
C THR A 104 -9.61 14.70 18.02
N THR A 105 -9.71 15.21 19.25
CA THR A 105 -10.80 16.06 19.71
C THR A 105 -10.34 17.52 19.72
N LYS A 106 -11.22 18.43 19.31
CA LYS A 106 -11.00 19.86 19.48
C LYS A 106 -11.19 20.23 20.96
N VAL A 107 -10.27 21.02 21.51
CA VAL A 107 -10.36 21.60 22.86
C VAL A 107 -11.25 22.84 22.85
#